data_AF-A0A937ZU72-F1
#
_entry.id   AF-A0A937ZU72-F1
#
_cell.length_a   1.000
_cell.length_b   1.000
_cell.length_c   1.000
_cell.angle_alpha   90.00
_cell.angle_beta   90.00
_cell.angle_gamma   90.00
#
_symmetry.space_group_name_H-M   'P 1'
#
loop_
_entity.id
_entity.type
_entity.pdbx_description
1 polymer ?
#
loop_
_entity_poly.entity_id
_entity_poly.type
_entity_poly.pdbx_seq_one_letter_code
_entity_poly.pdbx_strand_id
1 'polypeptide(L)'
;DCALAYNRDYIAPSLHRRKPEANEALALAALDEELAATSDDSSAEELQTIIYEIGKDPHYGFETLRDWFKALYETLLGSSQGPRMGSFIALYGIEPSRRLIAEALDKR
;
A
#
# COMPACT_ATOMS: atom_id res chain seq x y z
N ASP A 1 -21.82 6.62 6.85
CA ASP A 1 -20.88 7.34 5.97
C ASP A 1 -19.85 8.26 6.64
N CYS A 2 -19.94 8.56 7.94
CA CYS A 2 -18.98 9.49 8.58
C CYS A 2 -17.64 8.86 9.07
N ALA A 3 -17.53 7.54 9.22
CA ALA A 3 -16.33 6.92 9.81
C ALA A 3 -15.17 6.73 8.81
N LEU A 4 -15.47 6.55 7.51
CA LEU A 4 -14.45 6.34 6.47
C LEU A 4 -13.78 7.65 6.04
N ALA A 5 -14.57 8.72 5.84
CA ALA A 5 -14.05 10.04 5.50
C ALA A 5 -13.18 10.63 6.62
N TYR A 6 -13.58 10.47 7.89
CA TYR A 6 -12.81 10.93 9.05
C TYR A 6 -11.44 10.23 9.16
N ASN A 7 -11.38 8.92 8.89
CA ASN A 7 -10.11 8.19 8.85
C ASN A 7 -9.20 8.71 7.73
N ARG A 8 -9.74 8.99 6.54
CA ARG A 8 -8.95 9.45 5.40
C ARG A 8 -8.28 10.80 5.63
N ASP A 9 -9.06 11.76 6.12
CA ASP A 9 -8.61 13.15 6.20
C ASP A 9 -7.69 13.41 7.42
N TYR A 10 -7.63 12.48 8.40
CA TYR A 10 -6.79 12.59 9.59
C TYR A 10 -5.56 11.67 9.59
N ILE A 11 -5.65 10.49 8.95
CA ILE A 11 -4.53 9.54 8.89
C ILE A 11 -3.40 10.13 8.04
N ALA A 12 -3.63 10.39 6.74
CA ALA A 12 -2.55 10.68 5.80
C ALA A 12 -1.59 11.83 6.21
N PRO A 13 -2.07 12.97 6.76
CA PRO A 13 -1.19 14.08 7.16
C PRO A 13 -0.35 13.80 8.41
N SER A 14 -0.79 12.87 9.28
CA SER A 14 -0.10 12.56 10.55
C SER A 14 0.91 11.41 10.44
N LEU A 15 0.96 10.74 9.29
CA LEU A 15 1.84 9.58 9.08
C LEU A 15 3.31 9.99 8.91
N HIS A 16 4.16 9.48 9.79
CA HIS A 16 5.61 9.59 9.69
C HIS A 16 6.14 8.49 8.75
N ARG A 17 5.92 8.68 7.45
CA ARG A 17 6.31 7.73 6.39
C ARG A 17 7.80 7.86 6.04
N ARG A 18 8.52 6.73 6.02
CA ARG A 18 9.89 6.71 5.47
C ARG A 18 9.87 6.68 3.95
N LYS A 19 11.00 7.03 3.34
CA LYS A 19 11.22 6.84 1.90
C LYS A 19 11.38 5.34 1.58
N PRO A 20 10.79 4.84 0.48
CA PRO A 20 11.06 3.48 0.02
C PRO A 20 12.51 3.33 -0.46
N GLU A 21 13.06 2.13 -0.30
CA GLU A 21 14.29 1.71 -0.96
C GLU A 21 14.06 1.48 -2.46
N ALA A 22 15.12 1.28 -3.24
CA ALA A 22 15.02 1.19 -4.69
C ALA A 22 14.14 0.01 -5.15
N ASN A 23 14.28 -1.16 -4.52
CA ASN A 23 13.48 -2.34 -4.82
C ASN A 23 12.03 -2.19 -4.34
N GLU A 24 11.82 -1.56 -3.17
CA GLU A 24 10.48 -1.27 -2.65
C GLU A 24 9.74 -0.27 -3.54
N ALA A 25 10.44 0.74 -4.08
CA ALA A 25 9.85 1.71 -5.02
C ALA A 25 9.40 1.03 -6.31
N LEU A 26 10.16 0.05 -6.82
CA LEU A 26 9.74 -0.76 -7.97
C LEU A 26 8.47 -1.57 -7.64
N ALA A 27 8.44 -2.24 -6.49
CA ALA A 27 7.27 -3.01 -6.06
C ALA A 27 6.03 -2.13 -5.81
N LEU A 28 6.22 -0.93 -5.26
CA LEU A 28 5.17 0.06 -5.06
C LEU A 28 4.63 0.58 -6.40
N ALA A 29 5.48 0.82 -7.39
CA ALA A 29 5.04 1.22 -8.73
C ALA A 29 4.21 0.11 -9.39
N ALA A 30 4.64 -1.16 -9.29
CA ALA A 30 3.85 -2.29 -9.78
C ALA A 30 2.51 -2.43 -9.04
N LEU A 31 2.49 -2.20 -7.72
CA LEU A 31 1.24 -2.18 -6.96
C LEU A 31 0.30 -1.08 -7.43
N ASP A 32 0.81 0.11 -7.76
CA ASP A 32 -0.01 1.18 -8.32
C ASP A 32 -0.63 0.79 -9.66
N GLU A 33 0.13 0.15 -10.55
CA GLU A 33 -0.33 -0.32 -11.85
C GLU A 33 -1.43 -1.39 -11.73
N GLU A 34 -1.23 -2.40 -10.87
CA GLU A 34 -2.24 -3.44 -10.61
C GLU A 34 -3.51 -2.84 -9.99
N LEU A 35 -3.36 -1.92 -9.04
CA LEU A 35 -4.49 -1.22 -8.44
C LEU A 35 -5.23 -0.35 -9.46
N ALA A 36 -4.53 0.27 -10.42
CA ALA A 36 -5.15 1.05 -11.50
C ALA A 36 -6.02 0.19 -12.43
N ALA A 37 -5.67 -1.10 -12.59
CA ALA A 37 -6.41 -2.07 -13.39
C ALA A 37 -7.52 -2.79 -12.59
N THR A 38 -7.58 -2.59 -11.28
CA THR A 38 -8.50 -3.27 -10.36
C THR A 38 -9.82 -2.50 -10.21
N SER A 39 -10.93 -3.22 -10.05
CA SER A 39 -12.25 -2.61 -9.80
C SER A 39 -12.32 -2.01 -8.39
N ASP A 40 -12.97 -0.85 -8.24
CA ASP A 40 -13.24 -0.24 -6.93
C ASP A 40 -14.09 -1.14 -6.00
N ASP A 41 -14.86 -2.08 -6.57
CA ASP A 41 -15.66 -3.07 -5.84
C ASP A 41 -14.90 -4.36 -5.49
N SER A 42 -13.59 -4.43 -5.79
CA SER A 42 -12.78 -5.61 -5.49
C SER A 42 -12.73 -5.91 -4.00
N SER A 43 -12.83 -7.20 -3.69
CA SER A 43 -12.83 -7.69 -2.32
C SER A 43 -11.46 -7.52 -1.65
N ALA A 44 -11.46 -7.46 -0.31
CA ALA A 44 -10.22 -7.47 0.47
C ALA A 44 -9.35 -8.72 0.21
N GLU A 45 -9.93 -9.83 -0.26
CA GLU A 45 -9.20 -11.05 -0.61
C GLU A 45 -8.49 -10.95 -1.96
N GLU A 46 -9.17 -10.41 -2.98
CA GLU A 46 -8.57 -10.13 -4.29
C GLU A 46 -7.44 -9.12 -4.17
N LEU A 47 -7.67 -8.01 -3.46
CA LEU A 47 -6.64 -7.00 -3.21
C LEU A 47 -5.46 -7.58 -2.43
N GLN A 48 -5.73 -8.42 -1.43
CA GLN A 48 -4.66 -9.10 -0.69
C GLN A 48 -3.84 -10.03 -1.60
N THR A 49 -4.49 -10.71 -2.54
CA THR A 49 -3.83 -11.59 -3.51
C THR A 49 -2.87 -10.80 -4.39
N ILE A 50 -3.30 -9.68 -4.96
CA ILE A 50 -2.44 -8.77 -5.74
C ILE A 50 -1.18 -8.39 -4.95
N ILE A 51 -1.35 -7.94 -3.70
CA ILE A 51 -0.24 -7.53 -2.84
C ILE A 51 0.72 -8.70 -2.56
N TYR A 52 0.19 -9.92 -2.38
CA TYR A 52 1.01 -11.11 -2.18
C TYR A 52 1.78 -11.53 -3.43
N GLU A 53 1.18 -11.45 -4.62
CA GLU A 53 1.87 -11.80 -5.87
C GLU A 53 3.07 -10.89 -6.10
N ILE A 54 2.92 -9.58 -5.89
CA ILE A 54 4.04 -8.62 -5.95
C ILE A 54 5.12 -9.00 -4.93
N GLY A 55 4.74 -9.28 -3.68
CA GLY A 55 5.70 -9.63 -2.64
C GLY A 55 6.43 -10.97 -2.85
N LYS A 56 5.90 -11.85 -3.70
CA LYS A 56 6.52 -13.14 -4.07
C LYS A 56 7.42 -13.04 -5.29
N ASP A 57 7.28 -11.99 -6.09
CA ASP A 57 8.08 -11.84 -7.31
C ASP A 57 9.56 -11.61 -6.94
N PRO A 58 10.46 -12.55 -7.29
CA PRO A 58 11.88 -12.42 -6.96
C PRO A 58 12.55 -11.21 -7.62
N HIS A 59 11.91 -10.59 -8.63
CA HIS A 59 12.37 -9.34 -9.24
C HIS A 59 12.53 -8.21 -8.22
N TYR A 60 11.67 -8.13 -7.20
CA TYR A 60 11.73 -7.09 -6.17
C TYR A 60 12.62 -7.46 -4.98
N GLY A 61 13.17 -8.69 -4.95
CA GLY A 61 14.25 -9.06 -4.04
C GLY A 61 13.90 -9.04 -2.55
N PHE A 62 12.63 -9.24 -2.16
CA PHE A 62 12.27 -9.42 -0.75
C PHE A 62 12.70 -10.80 -0.24
N GLU A 63 13.45 -10.85 0.86
CA GLU A 63 13.84 -12.12 1.50
C GLU A 63 12.61 -12.87 2.04
N THR A 64 11.66 -12.13 2.60
CA THR A 64 10.40 -12.68 3.10
C THR A 64 9.21 -11.77 2.76
N LEU A 65 8.02 -12.38 2.72
CA LEU A 65 6.77 -11.60 2.62
C LEU A 65 6.61 -10.61 3.77
N ARG A 66 7.17 -10.90 4.95
CA ARG A 66 7.13 -9.99 6.10
C ARG A 66 7.86 -8.68 5.80
N ASP A 67 8.96 -8.74 5.07
CA ASP A 67 9.74 -7.54 4.70
C ASP A 67 8.95 -6.66 3.75
N TRP A 68 8.24 -7.26 2.78
CA TRP A 68 7.34 -6.52 1.90
C TRP A 68 6.20 -5.84 2.67
N PHE A 69 5.50 -6.55 3.56
CA PHE A 69 4.43 -5.92 4.35
C PHE A 69 4.97 -4.82 5.27
N LYS A 70 6.15 -5.02 5.86
CA LYS A 70 6.81 -3.99 6.66
C LYS A 70 7.11 -2.75 5.82
N ALA A 71 7.62 -2.92 4.59
CA ALA A 71 7.83 -1.82 3.65
C ALA A 71 6.53 -1.05 3.38
N LEU A 72 5.43 -1.75 3.08
CA LEU A 72 4.13 -1.10 2.88
C LEU A 72 3.67 -0.30 4.10
N TYR A 73 3.81 -0.84 5.32
CA TYR A 73 3.42 -0.12 6.52
C TYR A 73 4.30 1.11 6.78
N GLU A 74 5.61 0.99 6.62
CA GLU A 74 6.53 2.09 6.92
C GLU A 74 6.48 3.20 5.86
N THR A 75 6.24 2.85 4.60
CA THR A 75 6.21 3.79 3.47
C THR A 75 4.83 4.38 3.22
N LEU A 76 3.74 3.64 3.46
CA LEU A 76 2.37 4.11 3.22
C LEU A 76 1.64 4.54 4.50
N LEU A 77 1.94 3.91 5.64
CA LEU A 77 1.21 4.13 6.90
C LEU A 77 2.07 4.74 8.02
N GLY A 78 3.39 4.87 7.84
CA GLY A 78 4.30 5.42 8.86
C GLY A 78 4.39 4.61 10.15
N SER A 79 4.14 3.31 10.10
CA SER A 79 4.21 2.38 11.24
C SER A 79 4.97 1.11 10.85
N SER A 80 5.59 0.42 11.80
CA SER A 80 6.28 -0.86 11.53
C SER A 80 5.33 -2.06 11.40
N GLN A 81 4.04 -1.86 11.69
CA GLN A 81 2.98 -2.86 11.64
C GLN A 81 1.62 -2.21 11.37
N GLY A 82 0.65 -2.98 10.88
CA GLY A 82 -0.67 -2.45 10.55
C GLY A 82 -1.72 -3.54 10.37
N PRO A 83 -2.96 -3.14 10.01
CA PRO A 83 -4.02 -4.08 9.64
C PRO A 83 -3.64 -4.84 8.38
N ARG A 84 -4.35 -5.94 8.10
CA ARG A 84 -4.23 -6.66 6.81
C ARG A 84 -4.40 -5.67 5.65
N MET A 85 -3.41 -5.59 4.77
CA MET A 85 -3.34 -4.54 3.75
C MET A 85 -4.50 -4.60 2.74
N GLY A 86 -4.90 -5.78 2.27
CA GLY A 86 -6.07 -5.89 1.37
C GLY A 86 -7.36 -5.37 2.02
N SER A 87 -7.56 -5.60 3.31
CA SER A 87 -8.69 -5.05 4.06
C SER A 87 -8.57 -3.54 4.26
N PHE A 88 -7.35 -3.02 4.46
CA PHE A 88 -7.11 -1.59 4.50
C PHE A 88 -7.50 -0.93 3.18
N ILE A 89 -7.01 -1.43 2.03
CA ILE A 89 -7.32 -0.85 0.72
C ILE A 89 -8.81 -0.94 0.41
N ALA A 90 -9.47 -2.06 0.70
CA ALA A 90 -10.91 -2.21 0.47
C ALA A 90 -11.76 -1.18 1.25
N LEU A 91 -11.33 -0.81 2.47
CA LEU A 91 -12.05 0.18 3.29
C LEU A 91 -11.62 1.61 2.99
N TYR A 92 -10.32 1.83 2.74
CA TYR A 92 -9.74 3.15 2.48
C TYR A 92 -10.04 3.65 1.06
N GLY A 93 -10.23 2.72 0.13
CA GLY A 93 -10.42 2.93 -1.30
C GLY A 93 -9.12 2.73 -2.08
N ILE A 94 -9.24 2.21 -3.31
CA ILE A 94 -8.13 2.01 -4.24
C ILE A 94 -7.49 3.35 -4.59
N GLU A 95 -8.27 4.29 -5.09
CA GLU A 95 -7.78 5.60 -5.54
C GLU A 95 -7.06 6.40 -4.42
N PRO A 96 -7.60 6.50 -3.18
CA PRO A 96 -6.83 7.03 -2.04
C PRO A 96 -5.54 6.25 -1.74
N SER A 97 -5.53 4.93 -1.84
CA SER A 97 -4.33 4.10 -1.61
C SER A 97 -3.25 4.37 -2.66
N ARG A 98 -3.64 4.49 -3.93
CA ARG A 98 -2.76 4.87 -5.04
C ARG A 98 -2.12 6.24 -4.83
N ARG A 99 -2.87 7.21 -4.28
CA ARG A 99 -2.27 8.50 -3.87
C ARG A 99 -1.20 8.37 -2.79
N LEU A 100 -1.39 7.49 -1.79
CA LEU A 100 -0.34 7.23 -0.80
C LEU A 100 0.92 6.65 -1.44
N ILE A 101 0.75 5.77 -2.43
CA ILE A 101 1.85 5.20 -3.21
C ILE A 101 2.57 6.29 -4.01
N ALA A 102 1.82 7.11 -4.76
CA ALA A 102 2.39 8.22 -5.53
C ALA A 102 3.16 9.19 -4.64
N GLU A 103 2.63 9.55 -3.48
CA GLU A 103 3.32 10.41 -2.49
C GLU A 103 4.61 9.75 -1.94
N ALA A 104 4.62 8.42 -1.74
CA ALA A 104 5.81 7.71 -1.30
C ALA A 104 6.91 7.71 -2.39
N LEU A 105 6.51 7.64 -3.66
CA LEU A 105 7.41 7.66 -4.82
C LEU A 105 7.93 9.06 -5.18
N ASP A 106 7.12 10.12 -4.99
CA ASP A 106 7.46 11.49 -5.41
C ASP A 106 8.31 12.27 -4.38
N LYS A 107 8.42 11.78 -3.12
CA LYS A 107 9.22 12.43 -2.08
C LYS A 107 10.72 12.45 -2.45
N ARG A 108 11.11 13.50 -3.17
CA ARG A 108 12.49 13.98 -3.33
C ARG A 108 13.01 14.52 -2.00
#